data_AF-A0A928MF13-F1
#
_entry.id   AF-A0A928MF13-F1
#
_cell.length_a   1.000
_cell.length_b   1.000
_cell.length_c   1.000
_cell.angle_alpha   90.00
_cell.angle_beta   90.00
_cell.angle_gamma   90.00
#
_symmetry.space_group_name_H-M   'P 1'
#
loop_
_entity.id
_entity.type
_entity.pdbx_description
1 polymer ?
#
loop_
_entity_poly.entity_id
_entity_poly.type
_entity_poly.pdbx_seq_one_letter_code
_entity_poly.pdbx_strand_id
1 'polypeptide(L)'
;MISKRCAMKKISIDRVLSGLAVIGWMAVIFFFSAQPGEASSETSGGIVSQIVELVYPSFETIPEQEQIAIVDVWQTVVRKCAHFCAYALLGALVANAIRTYDIRKGGRFIIPVAASALYAVSDEIHQYFVPERSCQFFDMCIDTAGAVFGTAVFALGVFLIARRREKNRKK
;
A
#
# COMPACT_ATOMS: atom_id res chain seq x y z
N MET A 1 -20.58 -31.69 18.03
CA MET A 1 -20.52 -30.34 18.64
C MET A 1 -19.11 -29.72 18.68
N ILE A 2 -18.04 -30.52 18.80
CA ILE A 2 -16.64 -30.05 18.91
C ILE A 2 -16.11 -29.36 17.63
N SER A 3 -16.47 -29.86 16.45
CA SER A 3 -16.02 -29.31 15.15
C SER A 3 -16.49 -27.86 14.89
N LYS A 4 -17.74 -27.52 15.23
CA LYS A 4 -18.27 -26.16 15.05
C LYS A 4 -17.59 -25.15 15.98
N ARG A 5 -17.28 -25.52 17.23
CA ARG A 5 -16.53 -24.65 18.16
C ARG A 5 -15.11 -24.37 17.66
N CYS A 6 -14.42 -25.38 17.12
CA CYS A 6 -13.08 -25.21 16.56
C CYS A 6 -13.08 -24.30 15.32
N ALA A 7 -14.04 -24.49 14.40
CA ALA A 7 -14.18 -23.64 13.22
C ALA A 7 -14.53 -22.18 13.57
N MET A 8 -15.44 -21.95 14.52
CA MET A 8 -15.77 -20.60 14.99
C MET A 8 -14.57 -19.93 15.68
N LYS A 9 -13.83 -20.66 16.51
CA LYS A 9 -12.63 -20.15 17.21
C LYS A 9 -11.51 -19.78 16.22
N LYS A 10 -11.35 -20.55 15.14
CA LYS A 10 -10.42 -20.24 14.05
C LYS A 10 -10.81 -18.95 13.31
N ILE A 11 -12.10 -18.82 12.96
CA ILE A 11 -12.63 -17.62 12.30
C ILE A 11 -12.43 -16.37 13.18
N SER A 12 -12.63 -16.46 14.50
CA SER A 12 -12.38 -15.34 15.41
C SER A 12 -10.90 -14.95 15.49
N ILE A 13 -9.98 -15.90 15.44
CA ILE A 13 -8.54 -15.61 15.48
C ILE A 13 -8.09 -14.97 14.16
N ASP A 14 -8.49 -15.53 13.01
CA ASP A 14 -8.13 -14.98 11.70
C ASP A 14 -8.64 -13.54 11.54
N ARG A 15 -9.84 -13.24 12.07
CA ARG A 15 -10.41 -11.88 12.14
C ARG A 15 -9.52 -10.92 12.93
N VAL A 16 -9.14 -11.32 14.15
CA VAL A 16 -8.31 -10.48 15.02
C VAL A 16 -6.93 -10.26 14.40
N LEU A 17 -6.27 -11.30 13.92
CA LEU A 17 -4.94 -11.19 13.31
C LEU A 17 -4.96 -10.33 12.05
N SER A 18 -5.94 -10.50 11.19
CA SER A 18 -6.07 -9.68 9.97
C SER A 18 -6.39 -8.21 10.29
N GLY A 19 -7.21 -7.94 11.30
CA GLY A 19 -7.47 -6.58 11.79
C GLY A 19 -6.22 -5.92 12.38
N LEU A 20 -5.46 -6.66 13.19
CA LEU A 20 -4.19 -6.16 13.74
C LEU A 20 -3.16 -5.86 12.64
N ALA A 21 -3.10 -6.70 11.61
CA ALA A 21 -2.22 -6.45 10.46
C ALA A 21 -2.60 -5.17 9.71
N VAL A 22 -3.90 -4.89 9.52
CA VAL A 22 -4.39 -3.63 8.93
C VAL A 22 -3.97 -2.44 9.79
N ILE A 23 -4.26 -2.48 11.10
CA ILE A 23 -3.92 -1.38 12.01
C ILE A 23 -2.41 -1.15 12.08
N GLY A 24 -1.62 -2.22 12.17
CA GLY A 24 -0.17 -2.15 12.18
C GLY A 24 0.38 -1.51 10.90
N TRP A 25 -0.19 -1.88 9.74
CA TRP A 25 0.23 -1.28 8.48
C TRP A 25 -0.20 0.18 8.33
N MET A 26 -1.40 0.54 8.79
CA MET A 26 -1.82 1.94 8.87
C MET A 26 -0.87 2.76 9.74
N ALA A 27 -0.43 2.24 10.89
CA ALA A 27 0.55 2.89 11.75
C ALA A 27 1.90 3.10 11.06
N VAL A 28 2.36 2.15 10.24
CA VAL A 28 3.57 2.30 9.42
C VAL A 28 3.40 3.43 8.41
N ILE A 29 2.29 3.46 7.66
CA ILE A 29 2.00 4.55 6.71
C ILE A 29 2.00 5.89 7.44
N PHE A 30 1.26 5.99 8.54
CA PHE A 30 1.16 7.22 9.32
C PHE A 30 2.53 7.70 9.84
N PHE A 31 3.38 6.78 10.30
CA PHE A 31 4.72 7.12 10.76
C PHE A 31 5.58 7.75 9.64
N PHE A 32 5.53 7.20 8.43
CA PHE A 32 6.24 7.79 7.28
C PHE A 32 5.60 9.10 6.81
N SER A 33 4.27 9.21 6.85
CA SER A 33 3.54 10.43 6.47
C SER A 33 3.71 11.57 7.47
N ALA A 34 4.03 11.27 8.73
CA ALA A 34 4.35 12.27 9.76
C ALA A 34 5.76 12.87 9.63
N GLN A 35 6.61 12.33 8.76
CA GLN A 35 7.97 12.85 8.57
C GLN A 35 7.94 14.15 7.75
N PRO A 36 8.68 15.20 8.19
CA PRO A 36 8.91 16.41 7.41
C PRO A 36 9.42 16.12 5.99
N GLY A 37 9.20 17.07 5.08
CA GLY A 37 9.61 16.93 3.67
C GLY A 37 11.09 16.57 3.50
N GLU A 38 11.99 17.29 4.18
CA GLU A 38 13.43 16.99 4.19
C GLU A 38 13.76 15.57 4.67
N ALA A 39 13.26 15.16 5.84
CA ALA A 39 13.52 13.83 6.41
C ALA A 39 12.99 12.69 5.52
N SER A 40 11.85 12.91 4.87
CA SER A 40 11.31 11.97 3.89
C SER A 40 12.19 11.85 2.66
N SER A 41 12.81 12.95 2.22
CA SER A 41 13.65 13.00 1.03
C SER A 41 15.02 12.34 1.28
N GLU A 42 15.53 12.45 2.52
CA GLU A 42 16.70 11.69 2.97
C GLU A 42 16.43 10.18 2.98
N THR A 43 15.25 9.78 3.48
CA THR A 43 14.85 8.35 3.52
C THR A 43 14.80 7.72 2.13
N SER A 44 14.29 8.44 1.12
CA SER A 44 14.30 7.97 -0.28
C SER A 44 15.65 8.19 -0.99
N GLY A 45 16.51 9.06 -0.46
CA GLY A 45 17.79 9.45 -1.06
C GLY A 45 18.73 8.30 -1.37
N GLY A 46 18.84 7.31 -0.47
CA GLY A 46 19.70 6.14 -0.70
C GLY A 46 19.24 5.24 -1.86
N ILE A 47 17.94 5.17 -2.14
CA ILE A 47 17.41 4.45 -3.31
C ILE A 47 17.61 5.28 -4.57
N VAL A 48 17.38 6.59 -4.47
CA VAL A 48 17.56 7.52 -5.60
C VAL A 48 19.01 7.55 -6.06
N SER A 49 19.98 7.60 -5.15
CA SER A 49 21.40 7.59 -5.53
C SER A 49 21.78 6.33 -6.30
N GLN A 50 21.33 5.16 -5.84
CA GLN A 50 21.57 3.89 -6.54
C GLN A 50 20.95 3.86 -7.95
N ILE A 51 19.73 4.41 -8.11
CA ILE A 51 19.09 4.49 -9.43
C ILE A 51 19.84 5.46 -10.33
N VAL A 52 20.21 6.63 -9.82
CA VAL A 52 20.90 7.66 -10.59
C VAL A 52 22.27 7.18 -11.04
N GLU A 53 23.07 6.56 -10.17
CA GLU A 53 24.37 5.98 -10.52
C GLU A 53 24.26 4.88 -11.59
N LEU A 54 23.19 4.06 -11.53
CA LEU A 54 22.95 2.99 -12.50
C LEU A 54 22.49 3.53 -13.87
N VAL A 55 21.58 4.52 -13.87
CA VAL A 55 20.95 5.05 -15.09
C VAL A 55 21.80 6.12 -15.75
N TYR A 56 22.60 6.87 -14.98
CA TYR A 56 23.49 7.94 -15.43
C TYR A 56 24.95 7.64 -15.01
N PRO A 57 25.67 6.76 -15.72
CA PRO A 57 27.03 6.37 -15.35
C PRO A 57 28.06 7.52 -15.29
N SER A 58 27.76 8.65 -15.95
CA SER A 58 28.59 9.86 -15.95
C SER A 58 27.92 11.03 -15.22
N PHE A 59 27.09 10.75 -14.22
CA PHE A 59 26.30 11.75 -13.49
C PHE A 59 27.16 12.93 -12.98
N GLU A 60 28.35 12.66 -12.43
CA GLU A 60 29.25 13.70 -11.90
C GLU A 60 29.76 14.69 -12.96
N THR A 61 29.71 14.30 -14.25
CA THR A 61 30.16 15.15 -15.37
C THR A 61 29.06 16.06 -15.92
N ILE A 62 27.81 15.86 -15.50
CA ILE A 62 26.65 16.66 -15.88
C ILE A 62 26.69 18.01 -15.13
N PRO A 63 26.23 19.13 -15.71
CA PRO A 63 26.11 20.40 -14.99
C PRO A 63 25.28 20.26 -13.70
N GLU A 64 25.69 20.94 -12.63
CA GLU A 64 25.08 20.82 -11.30
C GLU A 64 23.56 21.08 -11.30
N GLN A 65 23.09 22.06 -12.08
CA GLN A 65 21.66 22.36 -12.18
C GLN A 65 20.86 21.20 -12.78
N GLU A 66 21.44 20.46 -13.73
CA GLU A 66 20.80 19.31 -14.36
C GLU A 66 20.88 18.08 -13.44
N GLN A 67 21.96 17.93 -12.67
CA GLN A 67 22.05 16.91 -11.62
C GLN A 67 20.92 17.05 -10.59
N ILE A 68 20.71 18.27 -10.07
CA ILE A 68 19.63 18.56 -9.10
C ILE A 68 18.27 18.19 -9.70
N ALA A 69 17.99 18.62 -10.94
CA ALA A 69 16.72 18.33 -11.60
C ALA A 69 16.48 16.82 -11.78
N ILE A 70 17.51 16.06 -12.15
CA ILE A 70 17.42 14.59 -12.27
C ILE A 70 17.10 13.96 -10.92
N VAL A 71 17.80 14.36 -9.86
CA VAL A 71 17.58 13.82 -8.50
C VAL A 71 16.16 14.13 -8.04
N ASP A 72 15.66 15.35 -8.21
CA ASP A 72 14.30 15.74 -7.79
C ASP A 72 13.21 14.93 -8.50
N VAL A 73 13.39 14.64 -9.78
CA VAL A 73 12.47 13.78 -10.54
C VAL A 73 12.48 12.37 -9.97
N TRP A 74 13.65 11.77 -9.75
CA TRP A 74 13.75 10.42 -9.19
C TRP A 74 13.24 10.34 -7.76
N GLN A 75 13.50 11.35 -6.93
CA GLN A 75 12.92 11.50 -5.60
C GLN A 75 11.39 11.45 -5.66
N THR A 76 10.80 12.24 -6.55
CA THR A 76 9.34 12.26 -6.74
C THR A 76 8.81 10.91 -7.20
N VAL A 77 9.47 10.26 -8.16
CA VAL A 77 9.07 8.95 -8.69
C VAL A 77 9.15 7.87 -7.60
N VAL A 78 10.27 7.77 -6.89
CA VAL A 78 10.48 6.78 -5.83
C VAL A 78 9.45 6.96 -4.72
N ARG A 79 9.20 8.20 -4.28
CA ARG A 79 8.19 8.50 -3.26
C ARG A 79 6.78 8.10 -3.72
N LYS A 80 6.38 8.44 -4.95
CA LYS A 80 5.08 8.05 -5.51
C LYS A 80 4.92 6.53 -5.64
N CYS A 81 5.98 5.83 -6.02
CA CYS A 81 5.97 4.37 -6.06
C CYS A 81 5.87 3.75 -4.66
N ALA A 82 6.56 4.31 -3.66
CA ALA A 82 6.48 3.84 -2.28
C ALA A 82 5.06 3.98 -1.72
N HIS A 83 4.43 5.14 -1.94
CA HIS A 83 3.04 5.43 -1.60
C HIS A 83 2.06 4.46 -2.28
N PHE A 84 2.14 4.32 -3.60
CA PHE A 84 1.36 3.34 -4.36
C PHE A 84 1.48 1.91 -3.79
N CYS A 85 2.71 1.45 -3.52
CA CYS A 85 2.97 0.12 -2.97
C CYS A 85 2.42 -0.04 -1.54
N ALA A 86 2.54 1.00 -0.71
CA ALA A 86 2.03 0.99 0.65
C ALA A 86 0.50 0.85 0.68
N TYR A 87 -0.20 1.62 -0.16
CA TYR A 87 -1.64 1.51 -0.28
C TYR A 87 -2.10 0.25 -1.01
N ALA A 88 -1.30 -0.32 -1.92
CA ALA A 88 -1.55 -1.64 -2.47
C ALA A 88 -1.52 -2.72 -1.39
N LEU A 89 -0.52 -2.70 -0.50
CA LEU A 89 -0.50 -3.62 0.62
C LEU A 89 -1.68 -3.38 1.57
N LEU A 90 -2.03 -2.13 1.87
CA LEU A 90 -3.20 -1.80 2.68
C LEU A 90 -4.49 -2.39 2.07
N GLY A 91 -4.74 -2.16 0.78
CA GLY A 91 -5.91 -2.70 0.08
C GLY A 91 -5.97 -4.23 0.14
N ALA A 92 -4.84 -4.91 -0.04
CA ALA A 92 -4.76 -6.37 0.09
C ALA A 92 -5.03 -6.85 1.53
N LEU A 93 -4.51 -6.17 2.54
CA LEU A 93 -4.73 -6.49 3.96
C LEU A 93 -6.18 -6.30 4.36
N VAL A 94 -6.81 -5.19 3.95
CA VAL A 94 -8.23 -4.94 4.21
C VAL A 94 -9.09 -5.96 3.45
N ALA A 95 -8.75 -6.33 2.22
CA ALA A 95 -9.44 -7.39 1.49
C ALA A 95 -9.33 -8.75 2.20
N ASN A 96 -8.17 -9.07 2.78
CA ASN A 96 -8.01 -10.26 3.61
C ASN A 96 -8.85 -10.21 4.88
N ALA A 97 -8.92 -9.07 5.56
CA ALA A 97 -9.76 -8.88 6.74
C ALA A 97 -11.25 -9.04 6.39
N ILE A 98 -11.73 -8.37 5.33
CA ILE A 98 -13.12 -8.42 4.87
C ILE A 98 -13.54 -9.85 4.48
N ARG A 99 -12.63 -10.66 3.94
CA ARG A 99 -12.89 -12.07 3.60
C ARG A 99 -13.33 -12.92 4.80
N THR A 100 -13.00 -12.51 6.02
CA THR A 100 -13.38 -13.24 7.25
C THR A 100 -14.80 -12.94 7.73
N TYR A 101 -15.47 -11.95 7.12
CA TYR A 101 -16.85 -11.55 7.40
C TYR A 101 -17.81 -12.07 6.34
N ASP A 102 -19.09 -12.21 6.69
CA ASP A 102 -20.13 -12.63 5.76
C ASP A 102 -20.63 -11.45 4.91
N ILE A 103 -19.78 -11.02 3.98
CA ILE A 103 -20.04 -9.90 3.07
C ILE A 103 -20.37 -10.44 1.67
N ARG A 104 -21.36 -9.81 1.02
CA ARG A 104 -21.74 -10.06 -0.39
C ARG A 104 -20.53 -9.90 -1.32
N LYS A 105 -20.49 -10.67 -2.41
CA LYS A 105 -19.33 -10.70 -3.33
C LYS A 105 -18.85 -9.32 -3.78
N GLY A 106 -19.75 -8.42 -4.18
CA GLY A 106 -19.38 -7.05 -4.58
C GLY A 106 -18.75 -6.21 -3.45
N GLY A 107 -19.23 -6.38 -2.21
CA GLY A 107 -18.68 -5.68 -1.05
C GLY A 107 -17.25 -6.12 -0.69
N ARG A 108 -16.81 -7.31 -1.12
CA ARG A 108 -15.44 -7.80 -0.88
C ARG A 108 -14.37 -7.07 -1.68
N PHE A 109 -14.77 -6.31 -2.70
CA PHE A 109 -13.87 -5.44 -3.47
C PHE A 109 -14.10 -3.96 -3.15
N ILE A 110 -15.37 -3.54 -3.05
CA ILE A 110 -15.72 -2.14 -2.80
C ILE A 110 -15.27 -1.67 -1.42
N ILE A 111 -15.49 -2.47 -0.37
CA ILE A 111 -15.17 -2.06 1.01
C ILE A 111 -13.66 -1.84 1.20
N PRO A 112 -12.76 -2.76 0.78
CA PRO A 112 -11.32 -2.51 0.89
C PRO A 112 -10.84 -1.26 0.16
N VAL A 113 -11.32 -1.04 -1.06
CA VAL A 113 -10.97 0.14 -1.84
C VAL A 113 -11.48 1.41 -1.17
N ALA A 114 -12.76 1.45 -0.76
CA ALA A 114 -13.34 2.61 -0.12
C ALA A 114 -12.66 2.93 1.22
N ALA A 115 -12.39 1.92 2.05
CA ALA A 115 -11.70 2.11 3.32
C ALA A 115 -10.27 2.65 3.12
N SER A 116 -9.54 2.11 2.15
CA SER A 116 -8.17 2.56 1.85
C SER A 116 -8.15 3.96 1.23
N ALA A 117 -9.12 4.29 0.36
CA ALA A 117 -9.24 5.62 -0.23
C ALA A 117 -9.60 6.68 0.81
N LEU A 118 -10.52 6.37 1.75
CA LEU A 118 -10.81 7.24 2.88
C LEU A 118 -9.58 7.45 3.75
N TYR A 119 -8.78 6.40 3.96
CA TYR A 119 -7.52 6.52 4.67
C TYR A 119 -6.51 7.41 3.92
N ALA A 120 -6.37 7.26 2.60
CA ALA A 120 -5.52 8.11 1.77
C ALA A 120 -5.91 9.59 1.87
N VAL A 121 -7.21 9.89 1.83
CA VAL A 121 -7.71 11.25 2.03
C VAL A 121 -7.34 11.76 3.43
N SER A 122 -7.49 10.94 4.47
CA SER A 122 -7.11 11.34 5.83
C SER A 122 -5.61 11.56 6.00
N ASP A 123 -4.79 10.77 5.30
CA ASP A 123 -3.34 10.86 5.35
C ASP A 123 -2.84 12.14 4.66
N GLU A 124 -3.39 12.49 3.50
CA GLU A 124 -3.08 13.74 2.79
C GLU A 124 -3.54 14.99 3.56
N ILE A 125 -4.69 14.91 4.24
CA ILE A 125 -5.13 15.96 5.16
C ILE A 125 -4.16 16.09 6.34
N HIS A 126 -3.65 14.98 6.87
CA HIS A 126 -2.65 15.00 7.94
C HIS A 126 -1.32 15.60 7.45
N GLN A 127 -0.84 15.19 6.27
CA GLN A 127 0.39 15.71 5.66
C GLN A 127 0.32 17.22 5.41
N TYR A 128 -0.86 17.79 5.14
CA TYR A 128 -1.03 19.25 5.04
C TYR A 128 -0.54 20.01 6.29
N PHE A 129 -0.60 19.40 7.48
CA PHE A 129 -0.15 20.01 8.72
C PHE A 129 1.33 19.70 9.04
N VAL A 130 2.00 18.90 8.20
CA VAL A 130 3.42 18.57 8.35
C VAL A 130 4.26 19.60 7.59
N PRO A 131 5.33 20.15 8.19
CA PRO A 131 6.21 21.10 7.51
C PRO A 131 6.75 20.55 6.19
N GLU A 132 6.80 21.41 5.16
CA GLU A 132 7.36 21.13 3.83
C GLU A 132 6.64 20.02 3.05
N ARG A 133 5.45 19.62 3.49
CA ARG A 133 4.53 18.77 2.74
C ARG A 133 3.44 19.65 2.11
N SER A 134 3.06 19.31 0.88
CA SER A 134 1.89 19.89 0.24
C SER A 134 0.83 18.81 0.09
N CYS A 135 -0.43 19.17 0.35
CA CYS A 135 -1.56 18.28 0.10
C CYS A 135 -1.79 18.23 -1.42
N GLN A 136 -1.67 17.06 -2.03
CA GLN A 136 -1.81 16.91 -3.47
C GLN A 136 -2.94 15.94 -3.80
N PHE A 137 -3.91 16.43 -4.57
CA PHE A 137 -5.00 15.57 -5.08
C PHE A 137 -4.46 14.37 -5.87
N PHE A 138 -3.36 14.55 -6.61
CA PHE A 138 -2.73 13.47 -7.35
C PHE A 138 -2.16 12.37 -6.45
N ASP A 139 -1.69 12.71 -5.24
CA ASP A 139 -1.17 11.72 -4.30
C ASP A 139 -2.32 10.85 -3.76
N MET A 140 -3.47 11.45 -3.43
CA MET A 140 -4.71 10.71 -3.11
C MET A 140 -5.12 9.74 -4.23
N CYS A 141 -4.99 10.15 -5.50
CA CYS A 141 -5.31 9.32 -6.65
C CYS A 141 -4.34 8.13 -6.80
N ILE A 142 -3.04 8.37 -6.64
CA ILE A 142 -2.01 7.32 -6.72
C ILE A 142 -2.20 6.30 -5.61
N ASP A 143 -2.43 6.76 -4.38
CA ASP A 143 -2.69 5.90 -3.22
C ASP A 143 -3.96 5.06 -3.42
N THR A 144 -5.03 5.68 -3.89
CA THR A 144 -6.28 4.97 -4.22
C THR A 144 -6.06 3.95 -5.34
N ALA A 145 -5.29 4.29 -6.37
CA ALA A 145 -4.95 3.35 -7.45
C ALA A 145 -4.13 2.16 -6.93
N GLY A 146 -3.21 2.40 -6.00
CA GLY A 146 -2.48 1.37 -5.26
C GLY A 146 -3.45 0.43 -4.55
N ALA A 147 -4.38 0.96 -3.76
CA ALA A 147 -5.37 0.16 -3.04
C ALA A 147 -6.27 -0.68 -3.97
N VAL A 148 -6.69 -0.14 -5.11
CA VAL A 148 -7.42 -0.88 -6.14
C VAL A 148 -6.57 -2.03 -6.67
N PHE A 149 -5.32 -1.76 -7.04
CA PHE A 149 -4.40 -2.77 -7.54
C PHE A 149 -4.17 -3.90 -6.53
N GLY A 150 -3.84 -3.56 -5.29
CA GLY A 150 -3.60 -4.55 -4.23
C GLY A 150 -4.84 -5.40 -3.92
N THR A 151 -6.02 -4.78 -3.86
CA THR A 151 -7.29 -5.50 -3.70
C THR A 151 -7.55 -6.48 -4.84
N ALA A 152 -7.28 -6.06 -6.09
CA ALA A 152 -7.45 -6.89 -7.28
C ALA A 152 -6.49 -8.09 -7.29
N VAL A 153 -5.21 -7.86 -7.00
CA VAL A 153 -4.19 -8.92 -6.90
C VAL A 153 -4.57 -9.93 -5.82
N PHE A 154 -5.01 -9.48 -4.64
CA PHE A 154 -5.47 -10.37 -3.58
C PHE A 154 -6.68 -11.21 -4.02
N ALA A 155 -7.70 -10.57 -4.60
CA ALA A 155 -8.89 -11.26 -5.08
C ALA A 155 -8.56 -12.31 -6.15
N LEU A 156 -7.66 -11.98 -7.09
CA LEU A 156 -7.18 -12.91 -8.10
C LEU A 156 -6.44 -14.09 -7.47
N GLY A 157 -5.55 -13.85 -6.51
CA GLY A 157 -4.83 -14.90 -5.79
C GLY A 157 -5.77 -15.89 -5.09
N VAL A 158 -6.79 -15.38 -4.38
CA VAL A 158 -7.82 -16.21 -3.74
C VAL A 158 -8.60 -17.03 -4.77
N PHE A 159 -8.99 -16.41 -5.90
CA PHE A 159 -9.70 -17.10 -6.98
C PHE A 159 -8.88 -18.24 -7.59
N LEU A 160 -7.60 -18.01 -7.88
CA LEU A 160 -6.69 -19.01 -8.43
C LEU A 160 -6.49 -20.19 -7.47
N ILE A 161 -6.34 -19.93 -6.17
CA ILE A 161 -6.21 -20.97 -5.15
C ILE A 161 -7.50 -21.80 -5.05
N ALA A 162 -8.67 -21.16 -5.08
CA ALA A 162 -9.95 -21.85 -5.04
C ALA A 162 -10.12 -22.77 -6.26
N ARG A 163 -9.84 -22.26 -7.47
CA ARG A 163 -9.87 -23.06 -8.71
C ARG A 163 -8.93 -24.26 -8.68
N ARG A 164 -7.70 -24.09 -8.16
CA ARG A 164 -6.74 -25.20 -8.04
C ARG A 164 -7.24 -26.30 -7.10
N ARG A 165 -7.86 -25.93 -5.97
CA ARG A 165 -8.43 -26.90 -5.02
C ARG A 165 -9.59 -27.70 -5.62
N GLU A 166 -10.47 -27.05 -6.39
CA GLU A 166 -11.55 -27.74 -7.10
C GLU A 166 -11.04 -28.74 -8.13
N LYS A 167 -10.01 -28.37 -8.90
CA LYS A 167 -9.39 -29.27 -9.88
C LYS A 167 -8.76 -30.49 -9.21
N ASN A 168 -8.08 -30.31 -8.08
CA ASN A 168 -7.47 -31.40 -7.32
C ASN A 168 -8.50 -32.32 -6.65
N ARG A 169 -9.71 -31.84 -6.33
CA ARG A 169 -10.79 -32.68 -5.77
C ARG A 169 -11.50 -33.54 -6.80
N LYS A 170 -11.36 -33.20 -8.09
CA LYS A 170 -11.95 -33.92 -9.23
C LYS A 170 -11.02 -34.96 -9.85
N LYS A 171 -9.75 -34.98 -9.42
CA LYS A 171 -8.79 -36.05 -9.71
C LYS A 171 -8.81 -37.05 -8.56
#